data_AF-A0A857CER0-F1
#
_entry.id   AF-A0A857CER0-F1
#
_cell.length_a   1.000
_cell.length_b   1.000
_cell.length_c   1.000
_cell.angle_alpha   90.00
_cell.angle_beta   90.00
_cell.angle_gamma   90.00
#
_symmetry.space_group_name_H-M   'P 1'
#
loop_
_entity.id
_entity.type
_entity.pdbx_description
1 polymer ?
#
loop_
_entity_poly.entity_id
_entity_poly.type
_entity_poly.pdbx_seq_one_letter_code
_entity_poly.pdbx_strand_id
1 'polypeptide(L)'
;MLQMTLAAIMLSLAGTAAALAGEVEATIVEIRPDASVMILSDGQTYAIPVDFFVDDLKPGMRVLVFYDESTSNRMLTDVQVLD
;
A
#
# COMPACT_ATOMS: atom_id res chain seq x y z
N MET A 1 -58.42 -1.12 -4.20
CA MET A 1 -57.59 0.11 -4.17
C MET A 1 -56.53 -0.15 -3.10
N LEU A 2 -55.22 -0.06 -3.28
CA LEU A 2 -54.42 0.66 -4.26
C LEU A 2 -52.98 0.11 -4.16
N GLN A 3 -52.45 -0.34 -5.29
CA GLN A 3 -51.06 -0.29 -5.78
C GLN A 3 -49.90 -1.03 -5.09
N MET A 4 -49.43 -2.05 -5.83
CA MET A 4 -48.02 -2.41 -5.99
C MET A 4 -47.12 -1.20 -6.28
N THR A 5 -45.95 -1.13 -5.65
CA THR A 5 -44.62 -0.74 -6.18
C THR A 5 -43.70 -0.51 -4.98
N LEU A 6 -42.41 -0.84 -4.95
CA LEU A 6 -41.49 -1.58 -5.79
C LEU A 6 -40.27 -1.76 -4.86
N ALA A 7 -39.59 -2.88 -4.96
CA ALA A 7 -38.46 -3.28 -4.12
C ALA A 7 -37.55 -2.10 -3.68
N ALA A 8 -37.36 -1.97 -2.36
CA ALA A 8 -36.31 -1.14 -1.80
C ALA A 8 -34.96 -1.72 -2.28
N ILE A 9 -34.41 -1.12 -3.33
CA ILE A 9 -33.01 -1.32 -3.73
C ILE A 9 -32.18 -0.63 -2.64
N MET A 10 -32.01 -1.30 -1.50
CA MET A 10 -30.87 -1.07 -0.64
C MET A 10 -29.70 -1.73 -1.34
N LEU A 11 -29.13 -1.04 -2.34
CA LEU A 11 -27.81 -1.36 -2.85
C LEU A 11 -26.87 -1.04 -1.69
N SER A 12 -26.63 -2.04 -0.84
CA SER A 12 -25.55 -2.02 0.12
C SER A 12 -24.27 -1.90 -0.70
N LEU A 13 -23.84 -0.66 -0.96
CA LEU A 13 -22.46 -0.34 -1.23
C LEU A 13 -21.71 -0.67 0.07
N ALA A 14 -21.51 -1.97 0.31
CA ALA A 14 -20.41 -2.44 1.11
C ALA A 14 -19.18 -1.89 0.38
N GLY A 15 -18.70 -0.74 0.85
CA GLY A 15 -17.49 -0.12 0.35
C GLY A 15 -16.36 -1.10 0.59
N THR A 16 -16.06 -1.93 -0.40
CA THR A 16 -14.76 -2.53 -0.54
C THR A 16 -13.81 -1.36 -0.74
N ALA A 17 -13.13 -0.95 0.34
CA ALA A 17 -11.90 -0.18 0.21
C ALA A 17 -10.95 -1.07 -0.60
N ALA A 18 -11.03 -0.96 -1.92
CA ALA A 18 -10.17 -1.68 -2.83
C ALA A 18 -8.80 -1.04 -2.68
N ALA A 19 -7.88 -1.76 -2.02
CA ALA A 19 -6.49 -1.40 -2.08
C ALA A 19 -6.02 -1.71 -3.51
N LEU A 20 -5.40 -0.72 -4.17
CA LEU A 20 -4.87 -0.87 -5.52
C LEU A 20 -3.41 -1.32 -5.41
N ALA A 21 -3.10 -2.52 -5.86
CA ALA A 21 -1.72 -2.99 -5.89
C ALA A 21 -0.93 -2.19 -6.95
N GLY A 22 0.29 -1.79 -6.60
CA GLY A 22 1.23 -1.11 -7.46
C GLY A 22 2.66 -1.61 -7.26
N GLU A 23 3.53 -1.25 -8.20
CA GLU A 23 4.97 -1.54 -8.13
C GLU A 23 5.80 -0.31 -8.55
N VAL A 24 7.01 -0.17 -8.00
CA VAL A 24 7.95 0.90 -8.39
C VAL A 24 9.40 0.45 -8.21
N GLU A 25 10.24 0.74 -9.21
CA GLU A 25 11.70 0.64 -9.06
C GLU A 25 12.25 1.98 -8.52
N ALA A 26 12.95 1.94 -7.40
CA ALA A 26 13.51 3.13 -6.75
C ALA A 26 14.75 2.80 -5.93
N THR A 27 15.41 3.84 -5.40
CA THR A 27 16.52 3.70 -4.44
C THR A 27 16.00 3.98 -3.02
N ILE A 28 16.41 3.17 -2.05
CA ILE A 28 16.11 3.43 -0.63
C ILE A 28 16.84 4.70 -0.20
N VAL A 29 16.07 5.70 0.26
CA VAL A 29 16.63 6.94 0.81
C VAL A 29 16.78 6.82 2.32
N GLU A 30 15.76 6.30 3.00
CA GLU A 30 15.74 6.20 4.46
C GLU A 30 14.85 5.03 4.92
N ILE A 31 15.24 4.38 6.02
CA ILE A 31 14.42 3.38 6.72
C ILE A 31 14.28 3.88 8.16
N ARG A 32 13.04 4.01 8.64
CA ARG A 32 12.69 4.42 10.01
C ARG A 32 11.91 3.32 10.71
N PRO A 33 12.59 2.38 11.40
CA PRO A 33 11.92 1.27 12.09
C PRO A 33 11.00 1.73 13.22
N ASP A 34 11.33 2.84 13.88
CA ASP A 34 10.55 3.47 14.95
C ASP A 34 9.20 4.01 14.46
N ALA A 35 9.15 4.48 13.22
CA ALA A 35 7.94 4.95 12.57
C ALA A 35 7.31 3.90 11.63
N SER A 36 7.93 2.72 11.49
CA SER A 36 7.54 1.67 10.55
C SER A 36 7.36 2.19 9.12
N VAL A 37 8.31 3.00 8.63
CA VAL A 37 8.26 3.55 7.26
C VAL A 37 9.59 3.46 6.52
N MET A 38 9.50 3.37 5.20
CA MET A 38 10.60 3.43 4.25
C MET A 38 10.35 4.57 3.26
N ILE A 39 11.37 5.40 3.01
CA ILE A 39 11.31 6.51 2.07
C ILE A 39 12.17 6.13 0.86
N LEU A 40 11.58 6.25 -0.33
CA LEU A 40 12.23 5.93 -1.60
C LEU A 40 12.56 7.18 -2.41
N SER A 41 13.41 7.04 -3.42
CA SER A 41 13.87 8.13 -4.29
C SER A 41 12.78 8.71 -5.20
N ASP A 42 11.61 8.09 -5.27
CA ASP A 42 10.42 8.63 -5.93
C ASP A 42 9.73 9.74 -5.11
N GLY A 43 10.22 9.99 -3.89
CA GLY A 43 9.68 10.99 -2.97
C GLY A 43 8.54 10.48 -2.09
N GLN A 44 8.14 9.22 -2.25
CA GLN A 44 7.01 8.63 -1.52
C GLN A 44 7.48 7.91 -0.25
N THR A 45 6.56 7.80 0.70
CA THR A 45 6.74 7.07 1.96
C THR A 45 5.87 5.83 1.94
N TYR A 46 6.47 4.69 2.31
CA TYR A 46 5.85 3.38 2.32
C TYR A 46 5.81 2.85 3.74
N ALA A 47 4.63 2.42 4.20
CA ALA A 47 4.46 1.79 5.49
C ALA A 47 5.01 0.35 5.46
N ILE A 48 5.77 -0.01 6.50
CA ILE A 48 6.35 -1.33 6.69
C ILE A 48 5.37 -2.14 7.57
N PRO A 49 4.82 -3.27 7.10
CA PRO A 49 4.02 -4.16 7.94
C PRO A 49 4.81 -4.65 9.15
N VAL A 50 4.12 -4.92 10.25
CA VAL A 50 4.76 -5.38 11.51
C VAL A 50 5.58 -6.67 11.33
N ASP A 51 5.18 -7.54 10.40
CA ASP A 51 5.83 -8.81 10.12
C ASP A 51 6.86 -8.73 8.98
N PHE A 52 7.16 -7.52 8.49
CA PHE A 52 8.07 -7.31 7.36
C PHE A 52 9.49 -7.02 7.85
N PHE A 53 10.41 -7.96 7.60
CA PHE A 53 11.82 -7.82 7.98
C PHE A 53 12.57 -6.96 6.95
N VAL A 54 13.22 -5.89 7.43
CA VAL A 54 14.00 -4.95 6.60
C VAL A 54 15.48 -4.88 6.99
N ASP A 55 15.95 -5.81 7.82
CA ASP A 55 17.29 -5.76 8.44
C ASP A 55 18.44 -5.81 7.42
N ASP A 56 18.23 -6.49 6.28
CA ASP A 56 19.20 -6.58 5.20
C ASP A 56 19.15 -5.39 4.22
N LEU A 57 18.18 -4.49 4.39
CA LEU A 57 18.00 -3.31 3.57
C LEU A 57 18.73 -2.10 4.17
N LYS A 58 19.36 -1.30 3.31
CA LYS A 58 20.05 -0.07 3.70
C LYS A 58 19.85 1.04 2.67
N PRO A 59 19.93 2.31 3.09
CA PRO A 59 19.97 3.44 2.17
C PRO A 59 21.01 3.25 1.05
N GLY A 60 20.64 3.66 -0.17
CA GLY A 60 21.46 3.52 -1.38
C GLY A 60 21.23 2.23 -2.17
N MET A 61 20.46 1.26 -1.64
CA MET A 61 20.10 0.06 -2.41
C MET A 61 19.02 0.36 -3.44
N ARG A 62 19.18 -0.17 -4.65
CA ARG A 62 18.13 -0.21 -5.67
C ARG A 62 17.18 -1.35 -5.36
N VAL A 63 15.88 -1.06 -5.41
CA VAL A 63 14.82 -2.02 -5.09
C VAL A 63 13.64 -1.89 -6.04
N LEU A 64 12.97 -3.01 -6.30
CA LEU A 64 11.61 -3.06 -6.81
C LEU A 64 10.66 -3.28 -5.63
N VAL A 65 9.76 -2.34 -5.42
CA VAL A 65 8.82 -2.34 -4.31
C VAL A 65 7.42 -2.63 -4.80
N PHE A 66 6.75 -3.59 -4.17
CA PHE A 66 5.33 -3.87 -4.35
C PHE A 66 4.57 -3.33 -3.15
N TYR A 67 3.43 -2.71 -3.42
CA TYR A 67 2.63 -2.08 -2.38
C TYR A 67 1.15 -2.10 -2.68
N ASP A 68 0.35 -2.06 -1.62
CA ASP A 68 -1.07 -1.78 -1.69
C ASP A 68 -1.31 -0.29 -1.44
N GLU A 69 -1.92 0.39 -2.40
CA GLU A 69 -2.33 1.79 -2.30
C GLU A 69 -3.76 1.92 -1.82
N SER A 70 -3.93 2.70 -0.75
CA SER A 70 -5.23 3.18 -0.28
C SER A 70 -5.26 4.71 -0.39
N THR A 71 -6.42 5.32 -0.14
CA THR A 71 -6.61 6.78 -0.25
C THR A 71 -5.60 7.61 0.55
N SER A 72 -5.01 7.04 1.61
CA SER A 72 -4.14 7.78 2.53
C SER A 72 -2.79 7.10 2.81
N ASN A 73 -2.51 5.93 2.24
CA ASN A 73 -1.32 5.17 2.59
C ASN A 73 -0.89 4.18 1.49
N ARG A 74 0.42 3.92 1.41
CA ARG A 74 1.06 2.88 0.61
C ARG A 74 1.68 1.87 1.56
N MET A 75 1.12 0.67 1.64
CA MET A 75 1.62 -0.40 2.51
C MET A 75 2.50 -1.34 1.68
N LEU A 76 3.73 -1.59 2.13
CA LEU A 76 4.60 -2.57 1.48
C LEU A 76 3.97 -3.96 1.53
N THR A 77 4.03 -4.67 0.42
CA THR A 77 3.63 -6.09 0.32
C THR A 77 4.83 -6.98 0.00
N ASP A 78 5.80 -6.47 -0.76
CA ASP A 78 7.06 -7.15 -1.06
C ASP A 78 8.15 -6.13 -1.46
N VAL A 79 9.42 -6.50 -1.27
CA VAL A 79 10.59 -5.70 -1.67
C VAL A 79 11.65 -6.63 -2.24
N GLN A 80 12.06 -6.36 -3.48
CA GLN A 80 13.12 -7.11 -4.16
C GLN A 80 14.33 -6.22 -4.39
N VAL A 81 15.51 -6.68 -3.98
CA VAL A 81 16.77 -5.98 -4.24
C VAL A 81 17.15 -6.20 -5.70
N LEU A 82 17.47 -5.10 -6.40
CA LEU A 82 17.94 -5.14 -7.78
C LEU A 82 19.47 -4.98 -7.75
N ASP A 83 20.18 -6.07 -8.06
CA ASP A 83 21.65 -6.11 -8.20
C ASP A 83 22.19 -5.10 -9.23
#